data_AF-A0A847WFG3-F1
#
_entry.id   AF-A0A847WFG3-F1
#
_cell.length_a   1.000
_cell.length_b   1.000
_cell.length_c   1.000
_cell.angle_alpha   90.00
_cell.angle_beta   90.00
_cell.angle_gamma   90.00
#
_symmetry.space_group_name_H-M   'P 1'
#
loop_
_entity.id
_entity.type
_entity.pdbx_description
1 polymer ?
#
loop_
_entity_poly.entity_id
_entity_poly.type
_entity_poly.pdbx_seq_one_letter_code
_entity_poly.pdbx_strand_id
1 'polypeptide(L)'
;MNSKYTLTGALEFAKKGSIEEWLHAFLEDEGNNIAFSVGLKKEKRYYIGPIKLPLCLFERCCGPELSMKYKIDESGFNWRVAAIAKRFKNSWDMPPLMINYCDDKFELNDGNHRYEALKNCGIKEYYVIIWMTNNNDYTNFIDKYRRYISVC
;
A
#
# COMPACT_ATOMS: atom_id res chain seq x y z
N MET A 1 -11.55 -2.59 19.56
CA MET A 1 -10.90 -2.91 18.27
C MET A 1 -9.57 -2.18 18.26
N ASN A 2 -8.48 -2.88 17.98
CA ASN A 2 -7.15 -2.28 18.01
C ASN A 2 -7.07 -1.28 16.83
N SER A 3 -7.28 0.01 17.10
CA SER A 3 -7.33 1.09 16.09
C SER A 3 -5.99 1.33 15.39
N LYS A 4 -4.97 0.55 15.75
CA LYS A 4 -3.59 0.74 15.32
C LYS A 4 -3.40 0.44 13.83
N TYR A 5 -3.96 -0.64 13.29
CA TYR A 5 -3.70 -1.09 11.91
C TYR A 5 -4.83 -0.78 10.94
N THR A 6 -5.30 0.46 10.99
CA THR A 6 -6.36 0.97 10.11
C THR A 6 -5.86 2.15 9.30
N LEU A 7 -6.65 2.64 8.33
CA LEU A 7 -6.30 3.88 7.64
C LEU A 7 -6.30 5.07 8.61
N THR A 8 -7.26 5.13 9.53
CA THR A 8 -7.26 6.15 10.59
C THR A 8 -5.97 6.12 11.40
N GLY A 9 -5.53 4.94 11.86
CA GLY A 9 -4.28 4.79 12.59
C GLY A 9 -3.05 5.22 11.76
N ALA A 10 -2.99 4.88 10.48
CA ALA A 10 -1.90 5.28 9.60
C ALA A 10 -1.83 6.82 9.43
N LEU A 11 -2.98 7.48 9.29
CA LEU A 11 -3.07 8.93 9.20
C LEU A 11 -2.63 9.61 10.52
N GLU A 12 -2.97 9.04 11.68
CA GLU A 12 -2.55 9.57 12.98
C GLU A 12 -1.03 9.47 13.19
N PHE A 13 -0.40 8.38 12.74
CA PHE A 13 1.07 8.24 12.78
C PHE A 13 1.76 9.19 11.81
N ALA A 14 1.21 9.37 10.60
CA ALA A 14 1.75 10.31 9.62
C ALA A 14 1.74 11.75 10.13
N LYS A 15 0.66 12.18 10.82
CA LYS A 15 0.59 13.50 11.46
C LYS A 15 1.70 13.76 12.49
N LYS A 16 2.28 12.70 13.05
CA LYS A 16 3.37 12.76 14.03
C LYS A 16 4.75 12.58 13.40
N GLY A 17 4.84 12.38 12.07
CA GLY A 17 6.09 12.06 11.38
C GLY A 17 6.55 10.61 11.56
N SER A 18 5.69 9.72 12.06
CA SER A 18 6.02 8.33 12.43
C SER A 18 5.46 7.29 11.45
N ILE A 19 5.29 7.62 10.17
CA ILE A 19 4.67 6.69 9.21
C ILE A 19 5.49 5.40 9.00
N GLU A 20 6.82 5.50 9.07
CA GLU A 20 7.72 4.35 9.00
C GLU A 20 7.49 3.36 10.15
N GLU A 21 7.32 3.86 11.38
CA GLU A 21 7.02 3.04 12.56
C GLU A 21 5.70 2.29 12.39
N TRP A 22 4.67 2.99 11.88
CA TRP A 22 3.38 2.40 11.59
C TRP A 22 3.48 1.29 10.54
N LEU A 23 4.21 1.54 9.46
CA LEU A 23 4.42 0.58 8.37
C LEU A 23 5.08 -0.70 8.88
N HIS A 24 6.18 -0.59 9.64
CA HIS A 24 6.86 -1.78 10.16
C HIS A 24 5.98 -2.55 11.14
N ALA A 25 5.29 -1.85 12.05
CA ALA A 25 4.38 -2.49 12.98
C ALA A 25 3.23 -3.20 12.28
N PHE A 26 2.70 -2.63 11.19
CA PHE A 26 1.67 -3.27 10.38
C PHE A 26 2.19 -4.53 9.68
N LEU A 27 3.33 -4.45 9.00
CA LEU A 27 3.90 -5.57 8.24
C LEU A 27 4.31 -6.74 9.15
N GLU A 28 4.71 -6.47 10.39
CA GLU A 28 5.11 -7.50 11.36
C GLU A 28 3.94 -8.15 12.10
N ASP A 29 2.72 -7.62 11.93
CA ASP A 29 1.52 -8.04 12.65
C ASP A 29 0.36 -8.32 11.66
N GLU A 30 -0.67 -7.46 11.59
CA GLU A 30 -1.86 -7.65 10.75
C GLU A 30 -1.55 -7.84 9.24
N GLY A 31 -0.51 -7.19 8.73
CA GLY A 31 -0.06 -7.33 7.35
C GLY A 31 0.60 -8.69 7.06
N ASN A 32 1.12 -9.36 8.10
CA ASN A 32 1.77 -10.67 8.04
C ASN A 32 2.81 -10.79 6.90
N ASN A 33 3.67 -9.80 6.79
CA ASN A 33 4.68 -9.66 5.75
C ASN A 33 6.04 -9.24 6.35
N ILE A 34 6.49 -10.02 7.32
CA ILE A 34 7.75 -9.81 8.07
C ILE A 34 8.95 -9.71 7.12
N ALA A 35 8.99 -10.55 6.08
CA ALA A 35 10.07 -10.54 5.08
C ALA A 35 10.18 -9.18 4.37
N PHE A 36 9.05 -8.53 4.08
CA PHE A 36 9.06 -7.19 3.49
C PHE A 36 9.56 -6.14 4.49
N SER A 37 9.12 -6.19 5.75
CA SER A 37 9.64 -5.32 6.81
C SER A 37 11.17 -5.45 6.96
N VAL A 38 11.67 -6.68 7.04
CA VAL A 38 13.11 -6.98 7.12
C VAL A 38 13.85 -6.47 5.87
N GLY A 39 13.27 -6.62 4.68
CA GLY A 39 13.85 -6.11 3.44
C GLY A 39 13.96 -4.59 3.41
N LEU A 40 12.94 -3.88 3.90
CA LEU A 40 12.95 -2.42 4.00
C LEU A 40 14.02 -1.91 4.98
N LYS A 41 14.26 -2.62 6.09
CA LYS A 41 15.25 -2.26 7.12
C LYS A 41 16.72 -2.43 6.70
N LYS A 42 16.99 -3.01 5.52
CA LYS A 42 18.38 -3.25 5.06
C LYS A 42 19.14 -1.97 4.72
N GLU A 43 18.44 -0.89 4.41
CA GLU A 43 19.02 0.42 4.11
C GLU A 43 17.99 1.51 4.37
N LYS A 44 18.43 2.77 4.37
CA LYS A 44 17.53 3.91 4.51
C LYS A 44 16.51 3.94 3.37
N ARG A 45 15.29 4.38 3.72
CA ARG A 45 14.17 4.57 2.78
C ARG A 45 13.60 5.98 2.94
N TYR A 46 12.88 6.40 1.92
CA TYR A 46 12.02 7.56 1.96
C TYR A 46 10.58 7.08 1.99
N TYR A 47 9.75 7.64 2.86
CA TYR A 47 8.34 7.29 2.98
C TYR A 47 7.47 8.54 2.81
N ILE A 48 6.39 8.39 2.04
CA ILE A 48 5.37 9.42 1.88
C ILE A 48 4.00 8.77 2.07
N GLY A 49 3.17 9.35 2.93
CA GLY A 49 1.78 8.95 3.06
C GLY A 49 1.28 8.88 4.51
N PRO A 50 0.04 8.39 4.71
CA PRO A 50 -0.88 7.96 3.66
C PRO A 50 -1.35 9.12 2.77
N ILE A 51 -1.24 8.98 1.45
CA ILE A 51 -1.77 9.92 0.47
C ILE A 51 -2.76 9.22 -0.45
N LYS A 52 -3.74 9.95 -0.97
CA LYS A 52 -4.75 9.39 -1.88
C LYS A 52 -4.27 9.49 -3.33
N LEU A 53 -4.16 8.36 -4.02
CA LEU A 53 -3.65 8.28 -5.39
C LEU A 53 -4.55 7.42 -6.29
N PRO A 54 -4.58 7.68 -7.62
CA PRO A 54 -5.31 6.85 -8.58
C PRO A 54 -4.80 5.42 -8.65
N LEU A 55 -5.71 4.44 -8.55
CA LEU A 55 -5.38 3.01 -8.61
C LEU A 55 -4.85 2.58 -9.99
N CYS A 56 -5.15 3.33 -11.04
CA CYS A 56 -4.65 3.06 -12.39
C CYS A 56 -3.14 3.30 -12.55
N LEU A 57 -2.48 3.94 -11.56
CA LEU A 57 -1.02 4.13 -11.58
C LEU A 57 -0.26 2.85 -11.20
N PHE A 58 -0.90 1.91 -10.51
CA PHE A 58 -0.21 0.83 -9.81
C PHE A 58 -0.25 -0.48 -10.56
N GLU A 59 0.87 -1.18 -10.55
CA GLU A 59 0.99 -2.55 -11.07
C GLU A 59 1.09 -3.55 -9.92
N ARG A 60 0.25 -4.58 -9.94
CA ARG A 60 0.34 -5.69 -8.97
C ARG A 60 1.62 -6.47 -9.20
N CYS A 61 2.32 -6.81 -8.13
CA CYS A 61 3.41 -7.79 -8.20
C CYS A 61 2.96 -9.21 -7.82
N CYS A 62 1.77 -9.36 -7.23
CA CYS A 62 1.24 -10.63 -6.74
C CYS A 62 -0.19 -10.86 -7.24
N GLY A 63 -0.45 -12.08 -7.70
CA GLY A 63 -1.74 -12.48 -8.26
C GLY A 63 -1.71 -13.85 -8.95
N PRO A 64 -2.86 -14.29 -9.47
CA PRO A 64 -2.96 -15.58 -10.16
C PRO A 64 -2.41 -15.57 -11.59
N GLU A 65 -2.26 -14.39 -12.19
CA GLU A 65 -1.85 -14.25 -13.58
C GLU A 65 -0.41 -14.80 -13.79
N LEU A 66 -0.18 -15.47 -14.92
CA LEU A 66 1.11 -16.11 -15.22
C LEU A 66 2.29 -15.14 -15.26
N SER A 67 2.05 -13.88 -15.58
CA SER A 67 3.07 -12.83 -15.65
C SER A 67 3.40 -12.21 -14.30
N MET A 68 2.73 -12.62 -13.21
CA MET A 68 2.98 -12.06 -11.87
C MET A 68 4.34 -12.50 -11.33
N LYS A 69 5.11 -11.55 -10.82
CA LYS A 69 6.37 -11.79 -10.09
C LYS A 69 6.19 -12.80 -8.96
N TYR A 70 5.07 -12.69 -8.25
CA TYR A 70 4.64 -13.64 -7.21
C TYR A 70 3.31 -14.28 -7.61
N LYS A 71 3.39 -15.40 -8.33
CA LYS A 71 2.20 -16.17 -8.72
C LYS A 71 1.62 -16.92 -7.51
N ILE A 72 0.31 -16.81 -7.33
CA ILE A 72 -0.44 -17.52 -6.29
C ILE A 72 -1.65 -18.24 -6.89
N ASP A 73 -2.31 -19.08 -6.07
CA ASP A 73 -3.52 -19.79 -6.50
C ASP A 73 -4.68 -18.83 -6.77
N GLU A 74 -5.40 -19.07 -7.88
CA GLU A 74 -6.51 -18.25 -8.34
C GLU A 74 -7.72 -18.35 -7.43
N SER A 75 -8.07 -19.56 -6.98
CA SER A 75 -9.24 -19.75 -6.12
C SER A 75 -9.05 -19.05 -4.78
N GLY A 76 -7.88 -19.22 -4.16
CA GLY A 76 -7.49 -18.56 -2.92
C GLY A 76 -7.42 -17.03 -3.07
N PHE A 77 -6.86 -16.53 -4.17
CA PHE A 77 -6.83 -15.09 -4.45
C PHE A 77 -8.24 -14.52 -4.56
N ASN A 78 -9.09 -15.10 -5.42
CA ASN A 78 -10.44 -14.63 -5.67
C ASN A 78 -11.32 -14.70 -4.40
N TRP A 79 -11.18 -15.76 -3.61
CA TRP A 79 -11.88 -15.89 -2.33
C TRP A 79 -11.50 -14.78 -1.35
N ARG A 80 -10.20 -14.48 -1.21
CA ARG A 80 -9.72 -13.37 -0.35
C ARG A 80 -10.20 -12.02 -0.86
N VAL A 81 -10.16 -11.78 -2.16
CA VAL A 81 -10.65 -10.55 -2.80
C VAL A 81 -12.14 -10.34 -2.49
N ALA A 82 -12.97 -11.38 -2.63
CA ALA A 82 -14.39 -11.31 -2.34
C ALA A 82 -14.67 -11.02 -0.84
N ALA A 83 -13.93 -11.65 0.06
CA ALA A 83 -14.03 -11.40 1.50
C ALA A 83 -13.66 -9.96 1.87
N ILE A 84 -12.58 -9.42 1.29
CA ILE A 84 -12.16 -8.03 1.48
C ILE A 84 -13.22 -7.06 0.92
N ALA A 85 -13.71 -7.30 -0.30
CA ALA A 85 -14.73 -6.46 -0.91
C ALA A 85 -16.00 -6.38 -0.05
N LYS A 86 -16.43 -7.51 0.54
CA LYS A 86 -17.56 -7.53 1.49
C LYS A 86 -17.29 -6.70 2.74
N ARG A 87 -16.12 -6.85 3.37
CA ARG A 87 -15.73 -6.06 4.56
C ARG A 87 -15.65 -4.57 4.23
N PHE A 88 -15.04 -4.22 3.09
CA PHE A 88 -14.90 -2.86 2.62
C PHE A 88 -16.27 -2.18 2.42
N LYS A 89 -17.23 -2.88 1.80
CA LYS A 89 -18.62 -2.39 1.66
C LYS A 89 -19.34 -2.20 3.00
N ASN A 90 -18.91 -2.91 4.04
CA ASN A 90 -19.41 -2.78 5.40
C ASN A 90 -18.58 -1.79 6.24
N SER A 91 -18.04 -0.75 5.60
CA SER A 91 -17.30 0.36 6.24
C SER A 91 -16.06 -0.09 7.03
N TRP A 92 -15.37 -1.15 6.59
CA TRP A 92 -14.08 -1.50 7.16
C TRP A 92 -13.08 -0.37 6.93
N ASP A 93 -12.50 0.15 8.02
CA ASP A 93 -11.38 1.09 8.03
C ASP A 93 -10.09 0.39 7.56
N MET A 94 -10.07 0.05 6.28
CA MET A 94 -9.06 -0.79 5.67
C MET A 94 -7.71 -0.04 5.60
N PRO A 95 -6.59 -0.66 6.01
CA PRO A 95 -5.29 0.00 5.98
C PRO A 95 -4.85 0.38 4.54
N PRO A 96 -3.95 1.37 4.39
CA PRO A 96 -3.43 1.80 3.09
C PRO A 96 -2.65 0.68 2.37
N LEU A 97 -2.51 0.83 1.06
CA LEU A 97 -1.65 -0.02 0.24
C LEU A 97 -0.18 0.41 0.36
N MET A 98 0.76 -0.51 0.14
CA MET A 98 2.20 -0.20 0.15
C MET A 98 2.76 -0.29 -1.27
N ILE A 99 3.32 0.82 -1.74
CA ILE A 99 3.76 0.97 -3.13
C ILE A 99 5.25 1.35 -3.15
N ASN A 100 6.04 0.64 -3.94
CA ASN A 100 7.37 1.12 -4.31
C ASN A 100 7.25 2.07 -5.49
N TYR A 101 7.89 3.24 -5.38
CA TYR A 101 8.15 4.09 -6.53
C TYR A 101 9.63 4.01 -6.90
N CYS A 102 9.90 3.58 -8.14
CA CYS A 102 11.24 3.40 -8.67
C CYS A 102 11.21 3.54 -10.20
N ASP A 103 12.13 4.31 -10.78
CA ASP A 103 12.25 4.48 -12.23
C ASP A 103 10.91 4.85 -12.91
N ASP A 104 10.19 5.82 -12.32
CA ASP A 104 8.87 6.29 -12.77
C ASP A 104 7.74 5.24 -12.77
N LYS A 105 7.91 4.13 -12.06
CA LYS A 105 6.93 3.05 -11.95
C LYS A 105 6.43 2.86 -10.53
N PHE A 106 5.20 2.39 -10.41
CA PHE A 106 4.57 2.06 -9.13
C PHE A 106 4.32 0.54 -9.01
N GLU A 107 5.12 -0.16 -8.22
CA GLU A 107 4.93 -1.58 -7.92
C GLU A 107 4.18 -1.74 -6.59
N LEU A 108 3.04 -2.43 -6.60
CA LEU A 108 2.26 -2.73 -5.40
C LEU A 108 2.86 -3.92 -4.64
N ASN A 109 3.65 -3.62 -3.59
CA ASN A 109 4.34 -4.65 -2.81
C ASN A 109 3.47 -5.27 -1.71
N ASP A 110 2.53 -4.51 -1.14
CA ASP A 110 1.59 -5.03 -0.15
C ASP A 110 0.17 -4.51 -0.39
N GLY A 111 -0.81 -5.40 -0.21
CA GLY A 111 -2.23 -5.11 -0.43
C GLY A 111 -2.75 -5.52 -1.80
N ASN A 112 -2.11 -6.45 -2.52
CA ASN A 112 -2.56 -6.95 -3.83
C ASN A 112 -4.04 -7.42 -3.84
N HIS A 113 -4.49 -8.14 -2.81
CA HIS A 113 -5.92 -8.52 -2.69
C HIS A 113 -6.83 -7.32 -2.37
N ARG A 114 -6.35 -6.36 -1.58
CA ARG A 114 -7.08 -5.12 -1.24
C ARG A 114 -7.27 -4.25 -2.48
N TYR A 115 -6.22 -4.12 -3.28
CA TYR A 115 -6.25 -3.44 -4.57
C TYR A 115 -7.29 -4.02 -5.52
N GLU A 116 -7.30 -5.35 -5.70
CA GLU A 116 -8.28 -5.97 -6.60
C GLU A 116 -9.71 -5.85 -6.06
N ALA A 117 -9.89 -5.95 -4.73
CA ALA A 117 -11.19 -5.71 -4.10
C ALA A 117 -11.68 -4.27 -4.30
N LEU A 118 -10.79 -3.26 -4.22
CA LEU A 118 -11.11 -1.86 -4.50
C LEU A 118 -11.56 -1.68 -5.96
N LYS A 119 -10.85 -2.29 -6.91
CA LYS A 119 -11.23 -2.28 -8.34
C LYS A 119 -12.61 -2.91 -8.56
N ASN A 120 -12.87 -4.07 -7.95
CA ASN A 120 -14.16 -4.75 -8.03
C ASN A 120 -15.30 -3.95 -7.40
N CYS A 121 -14.99 -3.07 -6.44
CA CYS A 121 -15.93 -2.11 -5.85
C CYS A 121 -16.07 -0.80 -6.65
N GLY A 122 -15.38 -0.66 -7.79
CA GLY A 122 -15.44 0.54 -8.63
C GLY A 122 -14.66 1.74 -8.09
N ILE A 123 -13.85 1.55 -7.04
CA ILE A 123 -13.04 2.62 -6.44
C ILE A 123 -11.93 3.02 -7.42
N LYS A 124 -11.72 4.33 -7.58
CA LYS A 124 -10.74 4.89 -8.54
C LYS A 124 -9.47 5.37 -7.86
N GLU A 125 -9.56 5.76 -6.60
CA GLU A 125 -8.45 6.30 -5.83
C GLU A 125 -8.51 5.76 -4.41
N TYR A 126 -7.34 5.50 -3.82
CA TYR A 126 -7.27 5.02 -2.46
C TYR A 126 -6.01 5.52 -1.75
N TYR A 127 -5.99 5.36 -0.44
CA TYR A 127 -4.85 5.75 0.39
C TYR A 127 -3.72 4.74 0.27
N VAL A 128 -2.52 5.26 0.08
CA VAL A 128 -1.29 4.49 -0.07
C VAL A 128 -0.14 5.12 0.70
N ILE A 129 0.82 4.28 1.09
CA ILE A 129 2.13 4.71 1.56
C ILE A 129 3.12 4.36 0.46
N ILE A 130 3.83 5.37 -0.04
CA ILE A 130 4.88 5.23 -1.03
C ILE A 130 6.21 5.08 -0.30
N TRP A 131 7.04 4.14 -0.73
CA TRP A 131 8.41 4.03 -0.29
C TRP A 131 9.38 4.05 -1.48
N MET A 132 10.53 4.69 -1.30
CA MET A 132 11.60 4.81 -2.30
C MET A 132 12.95 4.52 -1.66
N THR A 133 13.89 4.00 -2.45
CA THR A 133 15.25 3.70 -1.98
C THR A 133 16.18 4.90 -2.16
N ASN A 134 16.17 5.53 -3.34
CA ASN A 134 17.14 6.58 -3.67
C ASN A 134 16.50 7.98 -3.67
N ASN A 135 17.34 9.00 -3.51
CA ASN A 135 16.90 10.39 -3.46
C ASN A 135 16.36 10.89 -4.82
N ASN A 136 16.81 10.31 -5.93
CA ASN A 136 16.37 10.71 -7.27
C ASN A 136 14.89 10.36 -7.48
N ASP A 137 14.48 9.14 -7.10
CA ASP A 137 13.08 8.70 -7.11
C ASP A 137 12.24 9.55 -6.17
N TYR A 138 12.76 9.90 -4.99
CA TYR A 138 12.08 10.79 -4.06
C TYR A 138 11.83 12.17 -4.69
N THR A 139 12.87 12.84 -5.19
CA THR A 139 12.73 14.15 -5.83
C THR A 139 11.81 14.09 -7.04
N ASN A 140 11.97 13.09 -7.90
CA ASN A 140 11.10 12.86 -9.06
C ASN A 140 9.63 12.69 -8.64
N PHE A 141 9.36 11.88 -7.62
CA PHE A 141 8.02 11.68 -7.10
C PHE A 141 7.42 13.00 -6.59
N ILE A 142 8.18 13.75 -5.78
CA ILE A 142 7.74 15.06 -5.28
C ILE A 142 7.41 16.00 -6.42
N ASP A 143 8.20 16.04 -7.49
CA ASP A 143 7.99 16.96 -8.60
C ASP A 143 6.78 16.58 -9.47
N LYS A 144 6.60 15.29 -9.76
CA LYS A 144 5.48 14.82 -10.59
C LYS A 144 4.16 14.73 -9.84
N TYR A 145 4.19 14.35 -8.57
CA TYR A 145 3.00 14.00 -7.78
C TYR A 145 2.73 14.98 -6.63
N ARG A 146 3.39 16.14 -6.60
CA ARG A 146 3.23 17.19 -5.57
C ARG A 146 1.79 17.45 -5.16
N ARG A 147 0.88 17.52 -6.15
CA ARG A 147 -0.55 17.81 -5.95
C ARG A 147 -1.27 16.84 -5.03
N TYR A 148 -0.74 15.62 -4.85
CA TYR A 148 -1.33 14.59 -3.98
C TYR A 148 -0.79 14.61 -2.55
N ILE A 149 0.27 15.37 -2.30
CA ILE A 149 0.97 15.44 -1.01
C ILE A 149 0.40 16.55 -0.14
N SER A 150 -0.15 17.61 -0.76
CA SER A 150 -0.58 18.85 -0.11
C SER A 150 -1.98 18.82 0.52
N VAL A 151 -2.48 17.65 0.94
CA VAL A 151 -3.78 17.57 1.65
C VAL A 151 -3.55 17.14 3.09
N CYS A 152 -2.97 18.06 3.87
CA CYS A 152 -2.99 18.07 5.34
C CYS A 152 -3.30 19.49 5.79
#